data_AF-A0A2V8NFD2-F1
#
_entry.id   AF-A0A2V8NFD2-F1
#
_cell.length_a   1.000
_cell.length_b   1.000
_cell.length_c   1.000
_cell.angle_alpha   90.00
_cell.angle_beta   90.00
_cell.angle_gamma   90.00
#
_symmetry.space_group_name_H-M   'P 1'
#
loop_
_entity.id
_entity.type
_entity.pdbx_description
1 polymer ?
#
loop_
_entity_poly.entity_id
_entity_poly.type
_entity_poly.pdbx_seq_one_letter_code
_entity_poly.pdbx_strand_id
1 'polypeptide(L)'
;MLGAILLQATETTATTTAAQSVGAPVTAYWPVMIFFLVAIIFPVLPIVLGRFLRPMKYLKAKMRPYECGIDPETEAHDRFTVRYYIVAMLFLIFDVETIFLLPWAIIFMGDDFSFTKFALIEMFVFIAILIVGYYYAWRKGALEWA
;
A
#
# COMPACT_ATOMS: atom_id res chain seq x y z
N MET A 1 -7.02 51.15 32.97
CA MET A 1 -8.06 50.15 32.63
C MET A 1 -8.29 50.01 31.11
N LEU A 2 -8.22 51.08 30.31
CA LEU A 2 -8.39 51.00 28.84
C LEU A 2 -7.26 50.31 28.06
N GLY A 3 -6.01 50.32 28.57
CA GLY A 3 -4.87 49.69 27.88
C GLY A 3 -4.81 48.15 27.97
N ALA A 4 -5.40 47.56 29.01
CA ALA A 4 -5.46 46.09 29.16
C ALA A 4 -6.52 45.46 28.23
N ILE A 5 -7.60 46.19 27.96
CA ILE A 5 -8.68 45.75 27.07
C ILE A 5 -8.20 45.70 25.61
N LEU A 6 -7.31 46.61 25.20
CA LEU A 6 -6.72 46.62 23.85
C LEU A 6 -5.68 45.51 23.64
N LEU A 7 -4.97 45.08 24.68
CA LEU A 7 -3.98 43.99 24.59
C LEU A 7 -4.66 42.62 24.45
N GLN A 8 -5.81 42.42 25.10
CA GLN A 8 -6.62 41.20 25.00
C GLN A 8 -7.22 40.98 23.58
N ALA A 9 -7.49 42.08 22.87
CA ALA A 9 -8.03 42.04 21.50
C ALA A 9 -6.98 41.67 20.46
N THR A 10 -5.69 41.92 20.72
CA THR A 10 -4.59 41.53 19.82
C THR A 10 -4.17 40.06 19.98
N GLU A 11 -4.34 39.47 21.16
CA GLU A 11 -3.98 38.05 21.41
C GLU A 11 -5.04 37.05 20.94
N THR A 12 -6.28 37.48 20.71
CA THR A 12 -7.38 36.60 20.28
C THR A 12 -7.29 36.16 18.82
N THR A 13 -6.39 36.76 18.03
CA THR A 13 -6.16 36.38 16.62
C THR A 13 -5.06 35.31 16.44
N ALA A 14 -4.34 34.92 17.50
CA ALA A 14 -3.16 34.06 17.41
C ALA A 14 -3.36 32.62 17.92
N THR A 15 -4.55 32.25 18.40
CA THR A 15 -4.82 30.95 19.04
C THR A 15 -6.06 30.24 18.51
N THR A 16 -6.22 30.17 17.18
CA THR A 16 -7.14 29.20 16.54
C THR A 16 -6.43 28.41 15.43
N THR A 17 -5.26 27.87 15.75
CA THR A 17 -4.64 26.77 14.99
C THR A 17 -4.75 25.49 15.83
N ALA A 18 -5.95 24.95 16.04
CA ALA A 18 -6.09 23.66 16.74
C ALA A 18 -7.42 22.92 16.51
N ALA A 19 -8.06 23.11 15.36
CA ALA A 19 -9.00 22.12 14.85
C ALA A 19 -8.50 21.76 13.45
N GLN A 20 -7.56 20.80 13.38
CA GLN A 20 -7.36 20.07 12.14
C GLN A 20 -8.71 19.45 11.81
N SER A 21 -9.43 20.07 10.88
CA SER A 21 -10.66 19.56 10.32
C SER A 21 -10.37 18.17 9.78
N VAL A 22 -10.93 17.14 10.43
CA VAL A 22 -10.90 15.72 10.04
C VAL A 22 -11.78 15.53 8.79
N GLY A 23 -11.36 16.22 7.75
CA GLY A 23 -12.08 16.50 6.52
C GLY A 23 -11.19 17.46 5.77
N ALA A 24 -10.02 16.96 5.38
CA ALA A 24 -9.08 17.76 4.63
C ALA A 24 -9.83 18.26 3.38
N PRO A 25 -9.94 19.59 3.15
CA PRO A 25 -10.55 20.10 1.92
C PRO A 25 -9.85 19.43 0.73
N VAL A 26 -10.53 19.25 -0.40
CA VAL A 26 -9.94 18.62 -1.61
C VAL A 26 -8.56 19.22 -1.99
N THR A 27 -8.27 20.43 -1.51
CA THR A 27 -6.96 21.09 -1.58
C THR A 27 -5.82 20.35 -0.88
N ALA A 28 -6.08 19.43 0.06
CA ALA A 28 -5.08 18.62 0.75
C ALA A 28 -4.56 17.43 -0.07
N TYR A 29 -5.17 17.12 -1.22
CA TYR A 29 -4.61 16.17 -2.17
C TYR A 29 -3.47 16.75 -3.00
N TRP A 30 -3.33 18.09 -3.03
CA TRP A 30 -2.30 18.76 -3.82
C TRP A 30 -0.86 18.37 -3.41
N PRO A 31 -0.49 18.34 -2.11
CA PRO A 31 0.80 17.80 -1.67
C PRO A 31 1.02 16.34 -2.08
N VAL A 32 -0.03 15.50 -2.04
CA VAL A 32 0.05 14.08 -2.44
C VAL A 32 0.36 13.95 -3.93
N MET A 33 -0.29 14.77 -4.77
CA MET A 33 0.01 14.80 -6.21
C MET A 33 1.45 15.23 -6.50
N ILE A 34 1.94 16.28 -5.84
CA ILE A 34 3.33 16.72 -6.00
C ILE A 34 4.29 15.62 -5.57
N PHE A 35 4.04 15.00 -4.42
CA PHE A 35 4.88 13.90 -3.92
C PHE A 35 4.90 12.73 -4.91
N PHE A 36 3.75 12.36 -5.49
CA PHE A 36 3.66 11.32 -6.50
C PHE A 36 4.47 11.65 -7.77
N LEU A 37 4.43 12.89 -8.24
CA LEU A 37 5.24 13.34 -9.38
C LEU A 37 6.74 13.26 -9.06
N VAL A 38 7.16 13.74 -7.88
CA VAL A 38 8.56 13.65 -7.44
C VAL A 38 8.98 12.18 -7.33
N ALA A 39 8.12 11.31 -6.79
CA ALA A 39 8.39 9.88 -6.64
C ALA A 39 8.58 9.14 -7.99
N ILE A 40 7.96 9.62 -9.08
CA ILE A 40 8.18 9.09 -10.44
C ILE A 40 9.42 9.72 -11.08
N ILE A 41 9.60 11.04 -10.94
CA ILE A 41 10.73 11.75 -11.54
C ILE A 41 12.05 11.26 -10.93
N PHE A 42 12.07 10.98 -9.62
CA PHE A 42 13.27 10.57 -8.91
C PHE A 42 13.96 9.31 -9.47
N PRO A 43 13.26 8.18 -9.76
CA PRO A 43 13.86 7.03 -10.43
C PRO A 43 14.02 7.21 -11.95
N VAL A 44 13.14 7.95 -12.62
CA VAL A 44 13.20 8.13 -14.09
C VAL A 44 14.38 9.02 -14.50
N LEU A 45 14.63 10.11 -13.76
CA LEU A 45 15.70 11.07 -14.04
C LEU A 45 17.09 10.42 -14.15
N PRO A 46 17.59 9.62 -13.17
CA PRO A 46 18.88 8.96 -13.27
C PRO A 46 18.91 7.90 -14.37
N ILE A 47 17.79 7.22 -14.68
CA ILE A 47 17.73 6.26 -15.80
C ILE A 47 17.92 6.99 -17.14
N VAL A 48 17.25 8.14 -17.32
CA VAL A 48 17.36 8.96 -18.54
C VAL A 48 18.75 9.58 -18.64
N LEU A 49 19.25 10.21 -17.57
CA LEU A 49 20.60 10.77 -17.54
C LEU A 49 21.66 9.69 -17.77
N GLY A 50 21.51 8.53 -17.14
CA GLY A 50 22.39 7.39 -17.35
C GLY A 50 22.39 6.90 -18.80
N ARG A 51 21.26 6.99 -19.50
CA ARG A 51 21.17 6.68 -20.94
C ARG A 51 21.94 7.68 -21.81
N PHE A 52 21.94 8.97 -21.47
CA PHE A 52 22.67 10.00 -22.20
C PHE A 52 24.17 10.03 -21.89
N LEU A 53 24.56 9.79 -20.63
CA LEU A 53 25.95 9.83 -20.18
C LEU A 53 26.73 8.56 -20.56
N ARG A 54 26.05 7.42 -20.75
CA ARG A 54 26.71 6.13 -21.01
C ARG A 54 27.04 5.96 -22.50
N PRO A 55 28.25 5.46 -22.85
CA PRO A 55 28.54 5.04 -24.22
C PRO A 55 27.63 3.86 -24.64
N MET A 56 26.80 4.10 -25.64
CA MET A 56 25.91 3.11 -26.26
C MET A 56 26.70 2.25 -27.26
N LYS A 57 27.27 1.13 -26.79
CA LYS A 57 27.83 0.09 -27.66
C LYS A 57 26.87 -1.10 -27.72
N TYR A 58 26.23 -1.28 -28.86
CA TYR A 58 25.40 -2.44 -29.18
C TYR A 58 26.29 -3.54 -29.77
N LEU A 59 26.40 -4.66 -29.07
CA LEU A 59 27.14 -5.83 -29.52
C LEU A 59 26.24 -7.05 -29.39
N LYS A 60 26.21 -7.92 -30.41
CA LYS A 60 25.38 -9.14 -30.42
C LYS A 60 25.62 -9.99 -29.17
N ALA A 61 26.88 -10.15 -28.75
CA ALA A 61 27.25 -10.89 -27.54
C ALA A 61 26.79 -10.24 -26.23
N LYS A 62 26.51 -8.93 -26.19
CA LYS A 62 26.01 -8.21 -25.01
C LYS A 62 24.48 -8.28 -24.89
N MET A 63 23.80 -8.53 -26.01
CA MET A 63 22.33 -8.57 -26.11
C MET A 63 21.78 -10.00 -26.03
N ARG A 64 22.65 -11.02 -25.89
CA ARG A 64 22.22 -12.41 -25.74
C ARG A 64 21.76 -12.71 -24.30
N PRO A 65 20.73 -13.54 -24.09
CA PRO A 65 20.37 -14.05 -22.76
C PRO A 65 21.56 -14.70 -22.05
N TYR A 66 21.59 -14.60 -20.73
CA TYR A 66 22.66 -15.18 -19.91
C TYR A 66 22.39 -16.67 -19.65
N GLU A 67 23.17 -17.56 -20.26
CA GLU A 67 23.06 -19.01 -20.13
C GLU A 67 24.46 -19.67 -20.00
N CYS A 68 25.29 -19.15 -19.09
CA CYS A 68 26.64 -19.68 -18.79
C CYS A 68 27.61 -19.88 -19.97
N GLY A 69 27.38 -19.21 -21.11
CA GLY A 69 28.25 -19.28 -22.29
C GLY A 69 27.67 -20.07 -23.47
N ILE A 70 26.63 -20.84 -23.22
CA ILE A 70 25.90 -21.67 -24.19
C ILE A 70 24.72 -20.86 -24.74
N ASP A 71 24.22 -21.21 -25.92
CA ASP A 71 22.99 -20.61 -26.44
C ASP A 71 21.78 -21.25 -25.73
N PRO A 72 20.74 -20.48 -25.35
CA PRO A 72 19.60 -21.02 -24.64
C PRO A 72 18.83 -22.00 -25.54
N GLU A 73 18.75 -23.25 -25.10
CA GLU A 73 18.06 -24.35 -25.79
C GLU A 73 16.55 -24.38 -25.45
N THR A 74 16.13 -23.71 -24.36
CA THR A 74 14.75 -23.74 -23.87
C THR A 74 13.89 -22.66 -24.52
N GLU A 75 12.69 -23.03 -24.94
CA GLU A 75 11.69 -22.09 -25.43
C GLU A 75 11.22 -21.13 -24.31
N ALA A 76 11.02 -19.85 -24.63
CA ALA A 76 10.62 -18.82 -23.67
C ALA A 76 9.19 -18.98 -23.10
N HIS A 77 8.46 -20.01 -23.53
CA HIS A 77 7.05 -20.24 -23.21
C HIS A 77 6.81 -21.59 -22.53
N ASP A 78 7.69 -22.00 -21.63
CA ASP A 78 7.45 -23.20 -20.83
C ASP A 78 6.39 -22.95 -19.74
N ARG A 79 5.75 -24.03 -19.27
CA ARG A 79 4.70 -23.98 -18.26
C ARG A 79 5.33 -23.77 -16.89
N PHE A 80 5.13 -22.59 -16.33
CA PHE A 80 5.43 -22.34 -14.93
C PHE A 80 4.52 -23.17 -14.02
N THR A 81 5.04 -23.55 -12.85
CA THR A 81 4.29 -24.37 -11.90
C THR A 81 3.03 -23.64 -11.41
N VAL A 82 1.93 -24.38 -11.21
CA VAL A 82 0.63 -23.84 -10.74
C VAL A 82 0.72 -23.24 -9.34
N ARG A 83 1.82 -23.48 -8.62
CA ARG A 83 2.03 -23.05 -7.23
C ARG A 83 1.94 -21.53 -7.08
N TYR A 84 2.45 -20.76 -8.04
CA TYR A 84 2.35 -19.30 -8.04
C TYR A 84 0.90 -18.80 -8.11
N TYR A 85 0.04 -19.51 -8.86
CA TYR A 85 -1.38 -19.18 -8.97
C TYR A 85 -2.10 -19.40 -7.64
N ILE A 86 -1.80 -20.50 -6.93
CA ILE A 86 -2.43 -20.80 -5.63
C ILE A 86 -2.09 -19.72 -4.60
N VAL A 87 -0.83 -19.29 -4.54
CA VAL A 87 -0.40 -18.22 -3.62
C VAL A 87 -1.05 -16.88 -3.99
N ALA A 88 -1.10 -16.53 -5.29
CA ALA A 88 -1.74 -15.30 -5.74
C ALA A 88 -3.24 -15.27 -5.44
N MET A 89 -3.93 -16.40 -5.63
CA MET A 89 -5.36 -16.53 -5.32
C MET A 89 -5.62 -16.44 -3.81
N LEU A 90 -4.77 -17.05 -2.98
CA LEU A 90 -4.84 -16.92 -1.52
C LEU A 90 -4.62 -15.47 -1.07
N PHE A 91 -3.62 -14.78 -1.63
CA PHE A 91 -3.36 -13.37 -1.35
C PHE A 91 -4.54 -12.49 -1.74
N LEU A 92 -5.15 -12.71 -2.92
CA LEU A 92 -6.31 -11.95 -3.37
C LEU A 92 -7.50 -12.10 -2.42
N ILE A 93 -7.79 -13.33 -1.98
CA ILE A 93 -8.88 -13.59 -1.03
C ILE A 93 -8.61 -12.87 0.30
N PHE A 94 -7.39 -13.00 0.84
CA PHE A 94 -7.02 -12.33 2.09
C PHE A 94 -7.04 -10.80 1.96
N ASP A 95 -6.59 -10.24 0.84
CA ASP A 95 -6.61 -8.79 0.58
C ASP A 95 -8.05 -8.26 0.57
N VAL A 96 -8.96 -8.96 -0.10
CA VAL A 96 -10.40 -8.65 -0.07
C VAL A 96 -10.97 -8.79 1.34
N GLU A 97 -10.53 -9.73 2.16
CA GLU A 97 -11.00 -9.85 3.54
C GLU A 97 -10.54 -8.65 4.40
N THR A 98 -9.34 -8.14 4.17
CA THR A 98 -8.86 -6.95 4.89
C THR A 98 -9.60 -5.67 4.52
N ILE A 99 -10.11 -5.54 3.28
CA ILE A 99 -10.95 -4.38 2.91
C ILE A 99 -12.23 -4.32 3.75
N PHE A 100 -12.75 -5.47 4.18
CA PHE A 100 -13.93 -5.55 5.07
C PHE A 100 -13.60 -5.18 6.52
N LEU A 101 -12.33 -5.33 6.94
CA LEU A 101 -11.89 -4.88 8.27
C LEU A 101 -11.81 -3.36 8.38
N LEU A 102 -11.66 -2.63 7.26
CA LEU A 102 -11.50 -1.17 7.28
C LEU A 102 -12.75 -0.43 7.79
N PRO A 103 -13.98 -0.66 7.26
CA PRO A 103 -15.19 -0.04 7.81
C PRO A 103 -15.41 -0.39 9.27
N TRP A 104 -15.14 -1.64 9.66
CA TRP A 104 -15.26 -2.07 11.04
C TRP A 104 -14.34 -1.27 11.97
N ALA A 105 -13.07 -1.09 11.60
CA ALA A 105 -12.10 -0.34 12.39
C ALA A 105 -12.53 1.13 12.59
N ILE A 106 -13.13 1.73 11.56
CA ILE A 106 -13.66 3.10 11.62
C ILE A 106 -14.84 3.18 12.60
N ILE A 107 -15.78 2.23 12.55
CA ILE A 107 -16.96 2.21 13.44
C ILE A 107 -16.54 1.98 14.90
N PHE A 108 -15.53 1.14 15.14
CA PHE A 108 -15.01 0.88 16.49
C PHE A 108 -14.41 2.14 17.15
N MET A 109 -13.93 3.10 16.37
CA MET A 109 -13.41 4.38 16.86
C MET A 109 -14.52 5.39 17.23
N GLY A 110 -15.80 5.10 16.96
CA GLY A 110 -16.92 5.97 17.31
C GLY A 110 -17.31 5.91 18.80
N ASP A 111 -17.89 7.00 19.31
CA ASP A 111 -18.25 7.17 20.73
C ASP A 111 -19.48 6.34 21.17
N ASP A 112 -20.17 5.67 20.23
CA ASP A 112 -21.39 4.91 20.50
C ASP A 112 -21.12 3.51 21.08
N PHE A 113 -20.92 3.46 22.40
CA PHE A 113 -20.55 2.27 23.18
C PHE A 113 -21.46 1.02 22.97
N SER A 114 -22.72 1.21 22.58
CA SER A 114 -23.65 0.09 22.34
C SER A 114 -23.34 -0.66 21.04
N PHE A 115 -22.93 0.04 19.98
CA PHE A 115 -22.55 -0.56 18.70
C PHE A 115 -21.15 -1.19 18.76
N THR A 116 -20.26 -0.62 19.58
CA THR A 116 -18.88 -1.11 19.78
C THR A 116 -18.82 -2.55 20.26
N LYS A 117 -19.72 -2.97 21.17
CA LYS A 117 -19.73 -4.34 21.71
C LYS A 117 -20.16 -5.38 20.67
N PHE A 118 -21.16 -5.04 19.85
CA PHE A 118 -21.62 -5.92 18.77
C PHE A 118 -20.55 -6.05 17.68
N ALA A 119 -19.97 -4.92 17.27
CA ALA A 119 -18.87 -4.89 16.30
C ALA A 119 -17.68 -5.72 16.77
N LEU A 120 -17.31 -5.66 18.06
CA LEU A 120 -16.19 -6.46 18.60
C LEU A 120 -16.41 -7.97 18.39
N ILE A 121 -17.62 -8.47 18.70
CA ILE A 121 -17.96 -9.89 18.53
C ILE A 121 -17.90 -10.28 17.05
N GLU A 122 -18.47 -9.44 16.18
CA GLU A 122 -18.46 -9.66 14.73
C GLU A 122 -17.04 -9.80 14.17
N MET A 123 -16.09 -8.97 14.63
CA MET A 123 -14.69 -9.09 14.22
C MET A 123 -14.03 -10.39 14.69
N PHE A 124 -14.31 -10.85 15.91
CA PHE A 124 -13.79 -12.14 16.37
C PHE A 124 -14.33 -13.30 15.52
N VAL A 125 -15.62 -13.26 15.18
CA VAL A 125 -16.24 -14.26 14.29
C VAL A 125 -15.62 -14.20 12.89
N PHE A 126 -15.46 -13.00 12.34
CA PHE A 126 -14.87 -12.79 11.02
C PHE A 126 -13.43 -13.34 10.95
N ILE A 127 -12.58 -12.94 11.90
CA ILE A 127 -11.19 -13.42 12.00
C ILE A 127 -11.14 -14.93 12.20
N ALA A 128 -12.04 -15.50 13.03
CA ALA A 128 -12.10 -16.94 13.22
C ALA A 128 -12.38 -17.69 11.92
N ILE A 129 -13.30 -17.18 11.09
CA ILE A 129 -13.59 -17.75 9.76
C ILE A 129 -12.36 -17.67 8.85
N LEU A 130 -11.63 -16.54 8.84
CA LEU A 130 -10.40 -16.39 8.05
C LEU A 130 -9.33 -17.40 8.47
N ILE A 131 -9.12 -17.54 9.77
CA ILE A 131 -8.15 -18.49 10.32
C ILE A 131 -8.52 -19.92 9.93
N VAL A 132 -9.81 -20.29 9.94
CA VAL A 132 -10.26 -21.62 9.50
C VAL A 132 -10.00 -21.83 8.02
N GLY A 133 -10.29 -20.84 7.16
CA GLY A 133 -10.02 -20.91 5.72
C GLY A 133 -8.53 -21.03 5.42
N TYR A 134 -7.70 -20.22 6.08
CA TYR A 134 -6.24 -20.26 5.98
C TYR A 134 -5.68 -21.59 6.48
N TYR A 135 -6.13 -22.07 7.63
CA TYR A 135 -5.72 -23.35 8.19
C TYR A 135 -6.06 -24.51 7.24
N TYR A 136 -7.25 -24.49 6.63
CA TYR A 136 -7.63 -25.47 5.62
C TYR A 136 -6.69 -25.44 4.41
N ALA A 137 -6.39 -24.25 3.86
CA ALA A 137 -5.48 -24.10 2.74
C ALA A 137 -4.08 -24.62 3.07
N TRP A 138 -3.59 -24.34 4.28
CA TRP A 138 -2.31 -24.85 4.77
C TRP A 138 -2.30 -26.38 4.87
N ARG A 139 -3.36 -26.97 5.46
CA ARG A 139 -3.52 -28.44 5.54
C ARG A 139 -3.62 -29.12 4.18
N LYS A 140 -4.04 -28.40 3.14
CA LYS A 140 -4.11 -28.88 1.75
C LYS A 140 -2.79 -28.70 0.97
N GLY A 141 -1.73 -28.21 1.60
CA GLY A 141 -0.43 -28.05 0.95
C GLY A 141 -0.38 -26.87 -0.03
N ALA A 142 -1.31 -25.92 0.06
CA ALA A 142 -1.31 -24.72 -0.79
C ALA A 142 -0.04 -23.87 -0.64
N LEU A 143 0.69 -24.05 0.47
CA LEU A 143 1.90 -23.32 0.84
C LEU A 143 3.17 -24.19 0.75
N GLU A 144 3.11 -25.41 0.23
CA GLU A 144 4.27 -26.30 0.17
C GLU A 144 5.19 -25.95 -1.00
N TRP A 145 6.42 -25.58 -0.65
CA TRP A 145 7.49 -25.12 -1.57
C TRP A 145 8.66 -26.12 -1.66
N ALA A 146 8.36 -27.41 -1.45
CA ALA A 146 9.28 -28.52 -1.68
C ALA A 146 8.84 -29.38 -2.88
#